data_AF-A0A7Y0UT34-F1
#
_entry.id   AF-A0A7Y0UT34-F1
#
_cell.length_a   1.000
_cell.length_b   1.000
_cell.length_c   1.000
_cell.angle_alpha   90.00
_cell.angle_beta   90.00
_cell.angle_gamma   90.00
#
_symmetry.space_group_name_H-M   'P 1'
#
loop_
_entity.id
_entity.type
_entity.pdbx_description
1 polymer ?
#
loop_
_entity_poly.entity_id
_entity_poly.type
_entity_poly.pdbx_seq_one_letter_code
_entity_poly.pdbx_strand_id
1 'polypeptide(L)'
;MKTSTQLKALIRNLSKQSGVETEVLLRGFMMERFLERLAISRYRDNFILKGGLLVAAMVGISTRTTMDIDATLKGQSLSRNTLESIMTEIANIPLNDNIRLSLCEIEEIHEDADYPGFRVSIAATLDKTRQMLKIDITTGDHVTPKEIEYGFNLMFEDRHIQLLAYNLETVLAEKLETIVTRSVANTRMRDFYDIHILTATQPYDTDVLRTALTNTAERRGTIGQMADIMVAVEMLETSPVMASHWQRYRQKYPYAQQVSWETVTNAVKTLAVKIQAVHDLS
;
A
#
# COMPACT_ATOMS: atom_id res chain seq x y z
N MET A 1 -22.44 13.01 -2.22
CA MET A 1 -22.59 12.63 -3.65
C MET A 1 -23.97 12.01 -3.84
N LYS A 2 -24.77 12.38 -4.86
CA LYS A 2 -26.13 11.80 -5.00
C LYS A 2 -26.37 11.02 -6.30
N THR A 3 -25.66 11.31 -7.39
CA THR A 3 -25.86 10.62 -8.67
C THR A 3 -24.54 10.31 -9.38
N SER A 4 -24.55 9.31 -10.25
CA SER A 4 -23.42 8.92 -11.08
C SER A 4 -23.01 10.02 -12.07
N THR A 5 -23.95 10.82 -12.55
CA THR A 5 -23.66 11.96 -13.44
C THR A 5 -22.83 13.04 -12.73
N GLN A 6 -23.19 13.38 -11.49
CA GLN A 6 -22.41 14.33 -10.68
C GLN A 6 -21.00 13.81 -10.41
N LEU A 7 -20.88 12.54 -10.02
CA LEU A 7 -19.60 11.90 -9.77
C LEU A 7 -18.70 11.91 -11.01
N LYS A 8 -19.22 11.52 -12.18
CA LYS A 8 -18.47 11.52 -13.44
C LYS A 8 -17.98 12.92 -13.83
N ALA A 9 -18.78 13.95 -13.57
CA ALA A 9 -18.37 15.32 -13.84
C ALA A 9 -17.20 15.75 -12.95
N LEU A 10 -17.27 15.46 -11.65
CA LEU A 10 -16.19 15.74 -10.69
C LEU A 10 -14.90 14.98 -11.05
N ILE A 11 -15.01 13.68 -11.32
CA ILE A 11 -13.88 12.83 -11.74
C ILE A 11 -13.24 13.36 -13.01
N ARG A 12 -14.03 13.74 -14.02
CA ARG A 12 -13.50 14.27 -15.28
C ARG A 12 -12.75 15.58 -15.08
N ASN A 13 -13.24 16.45 -14.19
CA ASN A 13 -12.57 17.70 -13.86
C ASN A 13 -11.25 17.44 -13.13
N LEU A 14 -11.26 16.55 -12.14
CA LEU A 14 -10.05 16.17 -11.40
C LEU A 14 -9.02 15.50 -12.32
N SER A 15 -9.45 14.59 -13.18
CA SER A 15 -8.60 13.93 -14.19
C SER A 15 -7.86 14.93 -15.08
N LYS A 16 -8.54 15.98 -15.54
CA LYS A 16 -7.92 17.04 -16.34
C LYS A 16 -6.89 17.86 -15.54
N GLN A 17 -7.13 18.05 -14.26
CA GLN A 17 -6.24 18.83 -13.38
C GLN A 17 -5.01 18.03 -12.96
N SER A 18 -5.18 16.75 -12.62
CA SER A 18 -4.13 15.89 -12.08
C SER A 18 -3.40 15.05 -13.13
N GLY A 19 -3.94 14.93 -14.35
CA GLY A 19 -3.42 14.03 -15.39
C GLY A 19 -3.68 12.55 -15.13
N VAL A 20 -4.50 12.23 -14.12
CA VAL A 20 -4.84 10.85 -13.73
C VAL A 20 -6.02 10.35 -14.55
N GLU A 21 -5.97 9.08 -14.96
CA GLU A 21 -7.06 8.47 -15.72
C GLU A 21 -8.40 8.47 -14.94
N THR A 22 -9.52 8.64 -15.63
CA THR A 22 -10.84 8.75 -14.97
C THR A 22 -11.26 7.46 -14.28
N GLU A 23 -10.93 6.29 -14.84
CA GLU A 23 -11.26 4.99 -14.24
C GLU A 23 -10.54 4.81 -12.91
N VAL A 24 -9.29 5.26 -12.87
CA VAL A 24 -8.42 5.23 -11.72
C VAL A 24 -8.99 6.09 -10.58
N LEU A 25 -9.41 7.32 -10.86
CA LEU A 25 -10.07 8.19 -9.88
C LEU A 25 -11.44 7.65 -9.44
N LEU A 26 -12.21 7.05 -10.36
CA LEU A 26 -13.48 6.40 -10.03
C LEU A 26 -13.28 5.25 -9.05
N ARG A 27 -12.26 4.41 -9.28
CA ARG A 27 -11.90 3.32 -8.38
C ARG A 27 -11.49 3.84 -7.02
N GLY A 28 -10.62 4.85 -6.96
CA GLY A 28 -10.21 5.49 -5.71
C GLY A 28 -11.40 6.01 -4.90
N PHE A 29 -12.32 6.74 -5.55
CA PHE A 29 -13.54 7.18 -4.89
C PHE A 29 -14.39 6.02 -4.36
N MET A 30 -14.57 4.94 -5.13
CA MET A 30 -15.35 3.77 -4.66
C MET A 30 -14.66 3.05 -3.51
N MET A 31 -13.32 2.98 -3.49
CA MET A 31 -12.53 2.44 -2.37
C MET A 31 -12.75 3.28 -1.10
N GLU A 32 -12.71 4.60 -1.20
CA GLU A 32 -13.00 5.50 -0.05
C GLU A 32 -14.34 5.19 0.60
N ARG A 33 -15.36 4.83 -0.19
CA ARG A 33 -16.71 4.53 0.31
C ARG A 33 -16.81 3.20 1.04
N PHE A 34 -15.96 2.24 0.67
CA PHE A 34 -15.77 1.02 1.45
C PHE A 34 -14.99 1.34 2.74
N LEU A 35 -13.88 2.07 2.64
CA LEU A 35 -13.04 2.42 3.79
C LEU A 35 -13.79 3.25 4.83
N GLU A 36 -14.67 4.15 4.40
CA GLU A 36 -15.52 4.92 5.31
C GLU A 36 -16.48 4.02 6.09
N ARG A 37 -17.09 3.02 5.44
CA ARG A 37 -17.92 2.02 6.13
C ARG A 37 -17.08 1.20 7.11
N LEU A 38 -15.88 0.79 6.72
CA LEU A 38 -14.94 0.10 7.61
C LEU A 38 -14.61 0.97 8.84
N ALA A 39 -14.33 2.26 8.64
CA ALA A 39 -13.94 3.20 9.70
C ALA A 39 -15.02 3.44 10.75
N ILE A 40 -16.30 3.31 10.39
CA ILE A 40 -17.43 3.42 11.34
C ILE A 40 -17.98 2.06 11.79
N SER A 41 -17.41 0.96 11.29
CA SER A 41 -17.80 -0.38 11.67
C SER A 41 -17.21 -0.79 13.02
N ARG A 42 -17.77 -1.82 13.64
CA ARG A 42 -17.18 -2.50 14.81
C ARG A 42 -15.81 -3.14 14.52
N TYR A 43 -15.42 -3.24 13.26
CA TYR A 43 -14.18 -3.85 12.80
C TYR A 43 -13.06 -2.83 12.54
N ARG A 44 -13.29 -1.53 12.75
CA ARG A 44 -12.29 -0.46 12.57
C ARG A 44 -10.93 -0.83 13.16
N ASP A 45 -10.94 -1.35 14.39
CA ASP A 45 -9.70 -1.66 15.13
C ASP A 45 -9.13 -3.05 14.81
N ASN A 46 -9.81 -3.83 13.95
CA ASN A 46 -9.34 -5.14 13.49
C ASN A 46 -8.52 -5.05 12.19
N PHE A 47 -8.78 -4.05 11.34
CA PHE A 47 -8.11 -3.90 10.04
C PHE A 47 -6.97 -2.90 10.13
N ILE A 48 -5.75 -3.37 9.84
CA ILE A 48 -4.57 -2.52 9.71
C ILE A 48 -4.24 -2.38 8.23
N LEU A 49 -4.41 -1.18 7.68
CA LEU A 49 -4.10 -0.89 6.28
C LEU A 49 -2.59 -0.87 6.02
N LYS A 50 -2.19 -1.38 4.87
CA LYS A 50 -0.79 -1.43 4.42
C LYS A 50 -0.70 -1.14 2.92
N GLY A 51 0.49 -1.37 2.36
CA GLY A 51 0.68 -1.42 0.91
C GLY A 51 0.49 -0.09 0.19
N GLY A 52 0.05 -0.18 -1.07
CA GLY A 52 0.13 0.94 -2.00
C GLY A 52 -0.80 2.11 -1.70
N LEU A 53 -1.95 1.84 -1.09
CA LEU A 53 -2.95 2.84 -0.70
C LEU A 53 -2.38 3.76 0.39
N LEU A 54 -1.79 3.15 1.42
CA LEU A 54 -1.21 3.86 2.55
C LEU A 54 -0.08 4.79 2.09
N VAL A 55 0.82 4.28 1.25
CA VAL A 55 1.92 5.11 0.75
C VAL A 55 1.39 6.28 -0.07
N ALA A 56 0.38 6.07 -0.93
CA ALA A 56 -0.24 7.17 -1.68
C ALA A 56 -0.81 8.26 -0.77
N ALA A 57 -1.47 7.85 0.32
CA ALA A 57 -2.02 8.76 1.31
C ALA A 57 -0.92 9.54 2.05
N MET A 58 0.21 8.91 2.39
CA MET A 58 1.35 9.57 3.07
C MET A 58 1.99 10.66 2.22
N VAL A 59 2.20 10.40 0.93
CA VAL A 59 2.95 11.34 0.06
C VAL A 59 2.06 12.32 -0.69
N GLY A 60 0.73 12.23 -0.54
CA GLY A 60 -0.22 13.12 -1.21
C GLY A 60 -0.21 13.01 -2.74
N ILE A 61 0.35 11.93 -3.29
CA ILE A 61 0.47 11.74 -4.73
C ILE A 61 -0.84 11.14 -5.24
N SER A 62 -1.78 12.01 -5.61
CA SER A 62 -3.07 11.65 -6.21
C SER A 62 -2.94 10.89 -7.54
N THR A 63 -1.76 10.96 -8.20
CA THR A 63 -1.43 10.19 -9.41
C THR A 63 -1.01 8.75 -9.13
N ARG A 64 -0.78 8.41 -7.85
CA ARG A 64 -0.43 7.08 -7.42
C ARG A 64 -1.69 6.39 -6.91
N THR A 65 -2.41 5.80 -7.83
CA THR A 65 -3.51 4.92 -7.49
C THR A 65 -3.03 3.51 -7.35
N THR A 66 -3.08 3.00 -6.13
CA THR A 66 -3.08 1.56 -5.94
C THR A 66 -4.36 0.96 -6.53
N MET A 67 -4.28 -0.27 -7.02
CA MET A 67 -5.43 -0.96 -7.61
C MET A 67 -6.31 -1.62 -6.56
N ASP A 68 -5.73 -1.94 -5.41
CA ASP A 68 -6.28 -2.87 -4.42
C ASP A 68 -6.09 -2.29 -3.00
N ILE A 69 -6.95 -2.68 -2.06
CA ILE A 69 -6.80 -2.34 -0.64
C ILE A 69 -6.02 -3.48 0.01
N ASP A 70 -4.82 -3.20 0.52
CA ASP A 70 -4.04 -4.17 1.28
C ASP A 70 -4.27 -3.97 2.77
N ALA A 71 -4.61 -5.04 3.50
CA ALA A 71 -4.80 -4.98 4.94
C ALA A 71 -4.30 -6.25 5.65
N THR A 72 -3.94 -6.10 6.92
CA THR A 72 -3.80 -7.23 7.84
C THR A 72 -4.96 -7.22 8.85
N LEU A 73 -5.51 -8.40 9.12
CA LEU A 73 -6.56 -8.61 10.10
C LEU A 73 -5.95 -9.03 11.45
N LYS A 74 -6.25 -8.28 12.52
CA LYS A 74 -5.82 -8.54 13.89
C LYS A 74 -6.99 -8.87 14.81
N GLY A 75 -6.75 -9.72 15.80
CA GLY A 75 -7.74 -10.05 16.84
C GLY A 75 -8.94 -10.86 16.34
N GLN A 76 -8.86 -11.44 15.14
CA GLN A 76 -9.88 -12.29 14.54
C GLN A 76 -9.20 -13.46 13.80
N SER A 77 -9.85 -14.61 13.75
CA SER A 77 -9.39 -15.73 12.92
C SER A 77 -9.62 -15.42 11.45
N LEU A 78 -8.57 -15.51 10.63
CA LEU A 78 -8.69 -15.33 9.18
C LEU A 78 -9.25 -16.61 8.54
N SER A 79 -10.52 -16.57 8.13
CA SER A 79 -11.17 -17.65 7.38
C SER A 79 -12.16 -17.07 6.37
N ARG A 80 -12.49 -17.83 5.32
CA ARG A 80 -13.50 -17.46 4.32
C ARG A 80 -14.84 -17.07 4.98
N ASN A 81 -15.35 -17.89 5.91
CA ASN A 81 -16.64 -17.65 6.56
C ASN A 81 -16.60 -16.39 7.44
N THR A 82 -15.50 -16.18 8.17
CA THR A 82 -15.31 -14.97 8.98
C THR A 82 -15.28 -13.73 8.09
N LEU A 83 -14.53 -13.76 6.99
CA LEU A 83 -14.47 -12.66 6.04
C LEU A 83 -15.81 -12.40 5.35
N GLU A 84 -16.56 -13.42 4.98
CA GLU A 84 -17.88 -13.27 4.39
C GLU A 84 -18.83 -12.50 5.33
N SER A 85 -18.85 -12.86 6.62
CA SER A 85 -19.65 -12.13 7.62
C SER A 85 -19.18 -10.68 7.77
N ILE A 86 -17.87 -10.49 8.01
CA ILE A 86 -17.27 -9.16 8.24
C ILE A 86 -17.55 -8.23 7.05
N MET A 87 -17.27 -8.70 5.83
CA MET A 87 -17.40 -7.91 4.61
C MET A 87 -18.85 -7.59 4.29
N THR A 88 -19.76 -8.54 4.52
CA THR A 88 -21.20 -8.33 4.33
C THR A 88 -21.73 -7.30 5.32
N GLU A 89 -21.31 -7.37 6.59
CA GLU A 89 -21.69 -6.38 7.60
C GLU A 89 -21.17 -4.98 7.22
N ILE A 90 -19.89 -4.84 6.87
CA ILE A 90 -19.31 -3.56 6.46
C ILE A 90 -20.04 -3.01 5.22
N ALA A 91 -20.26 -3.84 4.20
CA ALA A 91 -20.91 -3.43 2.96
C ALA A 91 -22.34 -2.89 3.18
N ASN A 92 -23.05 -3.41 4.18
CA ASN A 92 -24.42 -3.03 4.51
C ASN A 92 -24.55 -1.80 5.42
N ILE A 93 -23.43 -1.23 5.90
CA ILE A 93 -23.47 -0.01 6.72
C ILE A 93 -24.05 1.15 5.89
N PRO A 94 -25.12 1.81 6.36
CA PRO A 94 -25.75 2.90 5.63
C PRO A 94 -24.93 4.19 5.76
N LEU A 95 -24.46 4.72 4.63
CA LEU A 95 -23.81 6.05 4.55
C LEU A 95 -24.69 7.12 3.87
N ASN A 96 -25.88 6.76 3.38
CA ASN A 96 -26.76 7.66 2.61
C ASN A 96 -26.04 8.31 1.40
N ASP A 97 -25.07 7.60 0.81
CA ASP A 97 -24.24 8.01 -0.31
C ASP A 97 -24.72 7.47 -1.67
N ASN A 98 -25.85 6.76 -1.68
CA ASN A 98 -26.44 6.03 -2.82
C ASN A 98 -25.55 4.93 -3.41
N ILE A 99 -24.51 4.51 -2.70
CA ILE A 99 -23.59 3.47 -3.15
C ILE A 99 -23.99 2.15 -2.53
N ARG A 100 -24.16 1.15 -3.39
CA ARG A 100 -24.38 -0.24 -3.00
C ARG A 100 -23.08 -0.99 -3.12
N LEU A 101 -22.61 -1.53 -1.99
CA LEU A 101 -21.51 -2.49 -1.96
C LEU A 101 -22.10 -3.90 -1.91
N SER A 102 -21.51 -4.82 -2.66
CA SER A 102 -21.95 -6.23 -2.67
C SER A 102 -20.75 -7.14 -2.77
N LEU A 103 -20.58 -7.99 -1.75
CA LEU A 103 -19.58 -9.04 -1.76
C LEU A 103 -19.84 -9.97 -2.95
N CYS A 104 -18.82 -10.18 -3.78
CA CYS A 104 -18.91 -11.00 -4.99
C CYS A 104 -18.15 -12.31 -4.83
N GLU A 105 -16.92 -12.25 -4.34
CA GLU A 105 -16.03 -13.41 -4.29
C GLU A 105 -15.03 -13.26 -3.16
N ILE A 106 -14.58 -14.41 -2.64
CA ILE A 106 -13.45 -14.53 -1.74
C ILE A 106 -12.56 -15.62 -2.33
N GLU A 107 -11.30 -15.31 -2.60
CA GLU A 107 -10.32 -16.25 -3.14
C GLU A 107 -9.18 -16.40 -2.14
N GLU A 108 -8.68 -17.63 -1.96
CA GLU A 108 -7.43 -17.81 -1.23
C GLU A 108 -6.27 -17.31 -2.09
N ILE A 109 -5.38 -16.54 -1.49
CA ILE A 109 -4.14 -16.08 -2.11
C ILE A 109 -2.97 -16.51 -1.22
N HIS A 110 -1.88 -16.89 -1.87
CA HIS A 110 -0.63 -17.20 -1.19
C HIS A 110 0.33 -16.01 -1.40
N GLU A 111 0.51 -15.20 -0.36
CA GLU A 111 1.62 -14.26 -0.29
C GLU A 111 2.75 -14.91 0.49
N ASP A 112 3.85 -15.25 -0.20
CA ASP A 112 5.26 -15.49 0.22
C ASP A 112 5.63 -15.98 1.67
N ALA A 113 4.69 -16.32 2.56
CA ALA A 113 4.89 -16.75 3.96
C ALA A 113 3.73 -17.62 4.50
N ASP A 114 3.96 -18.28 5.64
CA ASP A 114 3.25 -19.41 6.26
C ASP A 114 1.73 -19.28 6.56
N TYR A 115 1.04 -18.22 6.13
CA TYR A 115 -0.38 -18.00 6.41
C TYR A 115 -1.20 -17.77 5.14
N PRO A 116 -2.42 -18.38 5.02
CA PRO A 116 -3.30 -18.13 3.90
C PRO A 116 -3.79 -16.68 3.94
N GLY A 117 -3.56 -15.93 2.86
CA GLY A 117 -4.23 -14.66 2.61
C GLY A 117 -5.54 -14.89 1.87
N PHE A 118 -6.40 -13.87 1.85
CA PHE A 118 -7.63 -13.88 1.05
C PHE A 118 -7.75 -12.60 0.24
N ARG A 119 -8.14 -12.74 -1.02
CA ARG A 119 -8.60 -11.63 -1.85
C ARG A 119 -10.12 -11.59 -1.84
N VAL A 120 -10.67 -10.48 -1.36
CA VAL A 120 -12.11 -10.21 -1.36
C VAL A 120 -12.46 -9.28 -2.51
N SER A 121 -13.39 -9.70 -3.35
CA SER A 121 -13.94 -8.88 -4.44
C SER A 121 -15.29 -8.30 -4.04
N ILE A 122 -15.40 -6.96 -4.05
CA ILE A 122 -16.64 -6.22 -3.73
C ILE A 122 -17.05 -5.38 -4.93
N ALA A 123 -18.28 -5.54 -5.40
CA ALA A 123 -18.85 -4.66 -6.40
C ALA A 123 -19.42 -3.39 -5.74
N ALA A 124 -18.86 -2.24 -6.10
CA ALA A 124 -19.40 -0.93 -5.75
C ALA A 124 -20.24 -0.37 -6.90
N THR A 125 -21.50 -0.05 -6.63
CA THR A 125 -22.46 0.41 -7.64
C THR A 125 -23.11 1.73 -7.25
N LEU A 126 -23.07 2.71 -8.16
CA LEU A 126 -23.79 3.97 -8.09
C LEU A 126 -24.57 4.16 -9.40
N ASP A 127 -25.90 4.16 -9.33
CA ASP A 127 -26.81 4.10 -10.49
C ASP A 127 -26.44 2.93 -11.43
N LYS A 128 -25.96 3.23 -12.65
CA LYS A 128 -25.50 2.25 -13.65
C LYS A 128 -23.97 2.07 -13.66
N THR A 129 -23.24 2.84 -12.84
CA THR A 129 -21.78 2.77 -12.78
C THR A 129 -21.39 1.73 -11.74
N ARG A 130 -20.68 0.70 -12.18
CA ARG A 130 -20.20 -0.40 -11.36
C ARG A 130 -18.67 -0.47 -11.42
N GLN A 131 -18.04 -0.60 -10.27
CA GLN A 131 -16.61 -0.81 -10.12
C GLN A 131 -16.37 -2.06 -9.26
N MET A 132 -15.49 -2.96 -9.71
CA MET A 132 -15.00 -4.04 -8.85
C MET A 132 -13.84 -3.53 -8.01
N LEU A 133 -13.94 -3.70 -6.69
CA LEU A 133 -12.91 -3.43 -5.70
C LEU A 133 -12.29 -4.74 -5.27
N LYS A 134 -10.98 -4.75 -5.05
CA LYS A 134 -10.24 -5.89 -4.51
C LYS A 134 -9.61 -5.49 -3.19
N ILE A 135 -9.71 -6.37 -2.21
CA ILE A 135 -9.19 -6.20 -0.87
C ILE A 135 -8.39 -7.44 -0.53
N ASP A 136 -7.08 -7.29 -0.43
CA ASP A 136 -6.16 -8.36 -0.07
C ASP A 136 -5.95 -8.32 1.43
N ILE A 137 -6.28 -9.42 2.10
CA ILE A 137 -6.33 -9.51 3.55
C ILE A 137 -5.43 -10.65 3.99
N THR A 138 -4.48 -10.29 4.84
CA THR A 138 -3.53 -11.21 5.45
C THR A 138 -3.70 -11.22 6.97
N THR A 139 -2.97 -12.06 7.67
CA THR A 139 -2.93 -12.06 9.13
C THR A 139 -1.54 -12.39 9.65
N GLY A 140 -1.33 -12.13 10.92
CA GLY A 140 -0.08 -12.42 11.62
C GLY A 140 1.07 -11.49 11.24
N ASP A 141 0.85 -10.44 10.44
CA ASP A 141 1.90 -9.47 10.16
C ASP A 141 2.34 -8.74 11.44
N HIS A 142 3.64 -8.47 11.53
CA HIS A 142 4.22 -7.80 12.67
C HIS A 142 4.52 -6.34 12.34
N VAL A 143 3.78 -5.42 12.94
CA VAL A 143 4.01 -3.98 12.79
C VAL A 143 4.91 -3.51 13.93
N THR A 144 6.05 -2.92 13.59
CA THR A 144 7.09 -2.56 14.57
C THR A 144 7.17 -1.03 14.73
N PRO A 145 6.98 -0.46 15.93
CA PRO A 145 6.66 -1.12 17.20
C PRO A 145 5.19 -1.51 17.34
N LYS A 146 4.30 -0.81 16.61
CA LYS A 146 2.86 -1.05 16.52
C LYS A 146 2.24 -0.26 15.38
N GLU A 147 1.02 -0.60 15.02
CA GLU A 147 0.18 0.17 14.11
C GLU A 147 -0.17 1.56 14.65
N ILE A 148 -0.49 2.46 13.74
CA ILE A 148 -0.88 3.85 14.04
C ILE A 148 -2.30 4.13 13.56
N GLU A 149 -2.97 5.11 14.17
CA GLU A 149 -4.16 5.71 13.55
C GLU A 149 -3.72 6.66 12.44
N TYR A 150 -4.23 6.45 11.23
CA TYR A 150 -3.92 7.26 10.07
C TYR A 150 -5.18 7.91 9.49
N GLY A 151 -5.09 9.21 9.23
CA GLY A 151 -6.15 10.01 8.63
C GLY A 151 -6.12 9.94 7.10
N PHE A 152 -7.17 9.38 6.48
CA PHE A 152 -7.34 9.34 5.03
C PHE A 152 -8.31 10.44 4.59
N ASN A 153 -7.82 11.42 3.84
CA ASN A 153 -8.65 12.48 3.25
C ASN A 153 -9.55 11.92 2.15
N LEU A 154 -10.79 12.39 2.10
CA LEU A 154 -11.76 12.00 1.08
C LEU A 154 -11.63 12.90 -0.17
N MET A 155 -11.67 12.32 -1.37
CA MET A 155 -11.33 13.02 -2.62
C MET A 155 -12.20 14.24 -2.93
N PHE A 156 -13.46 14.23 -2.53
CA PHE A 156 -14.43 15.28 -2.87
C PHE A 156 -15.12 15.90 -1.64
N GLU A 157 -14.57 15.68 -0.44
CA GLU A 157 -15.12 16.17 0.82
C GLU A 157 -14.01 16.74 1.70
N ASP A 158 -14.28 17.86 2.36
CA ASP A 158 -13.32 18.49 3.29
C ASP A 158 -13.38 17.82 4.68
N ARG A 159 -13.06 16.51 4.70
CA ARG A 159 -12.94 15.70 5.91
C ARG A 159 -12.09 14.46 5.66
N HIS A 160 -11.72 13.78 6.73
CA HIS A 160 -10.96 12.54 6.70
C HIS A 160 -11.65 11.42 7.51
N ILE A 161 -11.24 10.19 7.25
CA ILE A 161 -11.58 8.99 8.04
C ILE A 161 -10.35 8.50 8.78
N GLN A 162 -10.54 7.86 9.95
CA GLN A 162 -9.46 7.33 10.78
C GLN A 162 -9.49 5.80 10.75
N LEU A 163 -8.37 5.18 10.38
CA LEU A 163 -8.19 3.72 10.32
C LEU A 163 -6.81 3.35 10.86
N LEU A 164 -6.67 2.13 11.36
CA LEU A 164 -5.34 1.61 11.69
C LEU A 164 -4.54 1.39 10.41
N ALA A 165 -3.25 1.68 10.47
CA ALA A 165 -2.33 1.50 9.36
C ALA A 165 -0.92 1.14 9.85
N TYR A 166 -0.09 0.64 8.94
CA TYR A 166 1.33 0.46 9.22
C TYR A 166 1.97 1.82 9.48
N ASN A 167 2.91 1.86 10.43
CA ASN A 167 3.82 3.00 10.51
C ASN A 167 4.78 3.01 9.31
N LEU A 168 5.42 4.15 9.11
CA LEU A 168 6.30 4.38 7.98
C LEU A 168 7.50 3.43 7.99
N GLU A 169 8.07 3.16 9.16
CA GLU A 169 9.24 2.33 9.34
C GLU A 169 8.99 0.88 8.93
N THR A 170 7.82 0.33 9.28
CA THR A 170 7.39 -1.02 8.85
C THR A 170 7.19 -1.05 7.33
N VAL A 171 6.60 0.00 6.74
CA VAL A 171 6.44 0.10 5.28
C VAL A 171 7.79 0.13 4.56
N LEU A 172 8.75 0.92 5.08
CA LEU A 172 10.09 1.02 4.52
C LEU A 172 10.86 -0.30 4.68
N ALA A 173 10.76 -0.95 5.84
CA ALA A 173 11.38 -2.24 6.13
C ALA A 173 10.95 -3.32 5.16
N GLU A 174 9.64 -3.52 4.95
CA GLU A 174 9.12 -4.53 4.02
C GLU A 174 9.58 -4.30 2.58
N LYS A 175 9.64 -3.04 2.15
CA LYS A 175 10.09 -2.67 0.80
C LYS A 175 11.56 -2.90 0.62
N LEU A 176 12.37 -2.48 1.59
CA LEU A 176 13.81 -2.67 1.55
C LEU A 176 14.17 -4.16 1.56
N GLU A 177 13.54 -4.93 2.45
CA GLU A 177 13.69 -6.39 2.51
C GLU A 177 13.34 -7.01 1.15
N THR A 178 12.20 -6.67 0.55
CA THR A 178 11.78 -7.20 -0.75
C THR A 178 12.76 -6.84 -1.87
N ILE A 179 13.31 -5.62 -1.85
CA ILE A 179 14.31 -5.17 -2.84
C ILE A 179 15.58 -6.00 -2.75
N VAL A 180 16.08 -6.21 -1.54
CA VAL A 180 17.34 -6.89 -1.25
C VAL A 180 17.21 -8.38 -1.55
N THR A 181 16.16 -9.04 -1.08
CA THR A 181 15.98 -10.48 -1.25
C THR A 181 15.76 -10.89 -2.70
N ARG A 182 15.04 -10.08 -3.47
CA ARG A 182 14.80 -10.35 -4.91
C ARG A 182 15.99 -9.95 -5.78
N SER A 183 16.85 -9.04 -5.31
CA SER A 183 18.06 -8.60 -6.00
C SER A 183 17.81 -8.33 -7.50
N VAL A 184 18.70 -8.76 -8.40
CA VAL A 184 18.61 -8.53 -9.85
C VAL A 184 17.43 -9.24 -10.54
N ALA A 185 16.71 -10.14 -9.86
CA ALA A 185 15.47 -10.74 -10.35
C ALA A 185 14.23 -9.89 -10.02
N ASN A 186 14.40 -8.75 -9.36
CA ASN A 186 13.29 -7.95 -8.87
C ASN A 186 12.55 -7.21 -10.00
N THR A 187 11.25 -7.46 -10.10
CA THR A 187 10.33 -6.79 -11.04
C THR A 187 9.48 -5.68 -10.39
N ARG A 188 9.52 -5.55 -9.07
CA ARG A 188 8.74 -4.57 -8.28
C ARG A 188 9.44 -3.20 -8.27
N MET A 189 9.58 -2.61 -9.46
CA MET A 189 10.15 -1.26 -9.63
C MET A 189 9.48 -0.19 -8.77
N ARG A 190 8.20 -0.39 -8.41
CA ARG A 190 7.45 0.49 -7.53
C ARG A 190 8.11 0.66 -6.15
N ASP A 191 8.68 -0.40 -5.57
CA ASP A 191 9.26 -0.31 -4.23
C ASP A 191 10.46 0.63 -4.18
N PHE A 192 11.22 0.73 -5.27
CA PHE A 192 12.31 1.70 -5.42
C PHE A 192 11.80 3.14 -5.42
N TYR A 193 10.72 3.42 -6.17
CA TYR A 193 10.07 4.73 -6.15
C TYR A 193 9.55 5.06 -4.75
N ASP A 194 8.90 4.09 -4.11
CA ASP A 194 8.26 4.26 -2.81
C ASP A 194 9.27 4.63 -1.73
N ILE A 195 10.40 3.91 -1.66
CA ILE A 195 11.50 4.26 -0.75
C ILE A 195 12.01 5.67 -1.03
N HIS A 196 12.26 6.01 -2.30
CA HIS A 196 12.73 7.34 -2.67
C HIS A 196 11.78 8.45 -2.19
N ILE A 197 10.50 8.36 -2.52
CA ILE A 197 9.56 9.43 -2.19
C ILE A 197 9.22 9.49 -0.70
N LEU A 198 9.11 8.34 -0.03
CA LEU A 198 8.83 8.29 1.40
C LEU A 198 9.97 8.91 2.19
N THR A 199 11.21 8.50 1.91
CA THR A 199 12.39 9.01 2.62
C THR A 199 12.69 10.48 2.31
N ALA A 200 12.23 10.99 1.16
CA ALA A 200 12.38 12.40 0.80
C ALA A 200 11.30 13.31 1.39
N THR A 201 10.11 12.79 1.72
CA THR A 201 8.95 13.61 2.10
C THR A 201 8.46 13.38 3.53
N GLN A 202 8.79 12.25 4.14
CA GLN A 202 8.30 11.86 5.45
C GLN A 202 9.45 11.72 6.45
N PRO A 203 9.30 12.21 7.69
CA PRO A 203 10.23 11.91 8.76
C PRO A 203 10.04 10.45 9.21
N TYR A 204 11.14 9.75 9.47
CA TYR A 204 11.15 8.40 10.05
C TYR A 204 12.25 8.28 11.09
N ASP A 205 12.05 7.37 12.04
CA ASP A 205 13.03 7.02 13.06
C ASP A 205 13.93 5.87 12.56
N THR A 206 15.25 6.07 12.60
CA THR A 206 16.21 5.11 12.06
C THR A 206 16.37 3.87 12.95
N ASP A 207 16.20 3.99 14.26
CA ASP A 207 16.30 2.86 15.18
C ASP A 207 15.03 2.00 15.15
N VAL A 208 13.87 2.64 15.03
CA VAL A 208 12.61 1.93 14.77
C VAL A 208 12.67 1.22 13.42
N LEU A 209 13.18 1.86 12.36
CA LEU A 209 13.36 1.25 11.05
C LEU A 209 14.29 0.03 11.11
N ARG A 210 15.41 0.10 11.84
CA ARG A 210 16.31 -1.05 12.02
C ARG A 210 15.57 -2.21 12.67
N THR A 211 14.87 -1.94 13.77
CA THR A 211 14.11 -2.97 14.50
C THR A 211 13.03 -3.57 13.59
N ALA A 212 12.32 -2.75 12.83
CA ALA A 212 11.32 -3.19 11.87
C ALA A 212 11.92 -4.09 10.78
N LEU A 213 13.07 -3.72 10.22
CA LEU A 213 13.77 -4.52 9.21
C LEU A 213 14.20 -5.88 9.77
N THR A 214 14.79 -5.92 10.96
CA THR A 214 15.18 -7.17 11.63
C THR A 214 13.97 -8.08 11.83
N ASN A 215 12.87 -7.56 12.41
CA ASN A 215 11.66 -8.33 12.64
C ASN A 215 11.02 -8.83 11.33
N THR A 216 11.03 -8.01 10.27
CA THR A 216 10.55 -8.42 8.94
C THR A 216 11.42 -9.53 8.36
N ALA A 217 12.74 -9.42 8.45
CA ALA A 217 13.68 -10.41 7.91
C ALA A 217 13.63 -11.74 8.68
N GLU A 218 13.47 -11.70 10.00
CA GLU A 218 13.25 -12.89 10.82
C GLU A 218 11.99 -13.63 10.39
N ARG A 219 10.86 -12.91 10.28
CA ARG A 219 9.58 -13.50 9.84
C ARG A 219 9.66 -14.11 8.45
N ARG A 220 10.35 -13.46 7.52
CA ARG A 220 10.47 -13.92 6.13
C ARG A 220 11.60 -14.94 5.91
N GLY A 221 12.38 -15.25 6.96
CA GLY A 221 13.52 -16.17 6.87
C GLY A 221 14.68 -15.62 6.02
N THR A 222 14.84 -14.30 5.97
CA THR A 222 15.74 -13.58 5.06
C THR A 222 16.85 -12.80 5.78
N ILE A 223 17.08 -13.10 7.06
CA ILE A 223 18.15 -12.50 7.88
C ILE A 223 19.52 -12.61 7.19
N GLY A 224 19.82 -13.77 6.58
CA GLY A 224 21.09 -13.98 5.86
C GLY A 224 21.28 -13.01 4.71
N GLN A 225 20.24 -12.80 3.89
CA GLN A 225 20.24 -11.83 2.81
C GLN A 225 20.34 -10.39 3.32
N MET A 226 19.74 -10.08 4.48
CA MET A 226 19.85 -8.75 5.09
C MET A 226 21.24 -8.45 5.64
N ALA A 227 21.99 -9.47 6.07
CA ALA A 227 23.39 -9.29 6.48
C ALA A 227 24.24 -8.73 5.32
N ASP A 228 23.94 -9.16 4.09
CA ASP A 228 24.63 -8.74 2.87
C ASP A 228 23.92 -7.60 2.11
N ILE A 229 23.13 -6.78 2.82
CA ILE A 229 22.32 -5.71 2.22
C ILE A 229 23.10 -4.78 1.30
N MET A 230 24.31 -4.37 1.68
CA MET A 230 25.14 -3.46 0.86
C MET A 230 25.62 -4.11 -0.42
N VAL A 231 25.95 -5.41 -0.38
CA VAL A 231 26.36 -6.18 -1.56
C VAL A 231 25.19 -6.28 -2.54
N ALA A 232 23.99 -6.58 -2.03
CA ALA A 232 22.78 -6.63 -2.85
C ALA A 232 22.47 -5.26 -3.50
N VAL A 233 22.58 -4.17 -2.73
CA VAL A 233 22.37 -2.81 -3.24
C VAL A 233 23.39 -2.44 -4.33
N GLU A 234 24.66 -2.80 -4.17
CA GLU A 234 25.70 -2.53 -5.18
C GLU A 234 25.45 -3.32 -6.48
N MET A 235 25.04 -4.58 -6.37
CA MET A 235 24.64 -5.39 -7.53
C MET A 235 23.44 -4.79 -8.26
N LEU A 236 22.47 -4.24 -7.52
CA LEU A 236 21.30 -3.56 -8.08
C LEU A 236 21.71 -2.27 -8.81
N GLU A 237 22.52 -1.43 -8.18
CA GLU A 237 22.99 -0.15 -8.70
C GLU A 237 23.71 -0.32 -10.05
N THR A 238 24.57 -1.33 -10.15
CA THR A 238 25.38 -1.61 -11.34
C THR A 238 24.67 -2.45 -12.40
N SER A 239 23.47 -2.97 -12.14
CA SER A 239 22.76 -3.87 -13.05
C SER A 239 22.11 -3.12 -14.24
N PRO A 240 22.54 -3.38 -15.49
CA PRO A 240 21.90 -2.80 -16.67
C PRO A 240 20.46 -3.29 -16.86
N VAL A 241 20.17 -4.52 -16.39
CA VAL A 241 18.83 -5.12 -16.46
C VAL A 241 17.86 -4.32 -15.61
N MET A 242 18.24 -4.01 -14.37
CA MET A 242 17.42 -3.21 -13.44
C MET A 242 17.22 -1.79 -13.95
N ALA A 243 18.28 -1.14 -14.46
CA ALA A 243 18.17 0.16 -15.09
C ALA A 243 17.16 0.15 -16.26
N SER A 244 17.15 -0.92 -17.08
CA SER A 244 16.19 -1.08 -18.17
C SER A 244 14.75 -1.28 -17.66
N HIS A 245 14.55 -2.01 -16.56
CA HIS A 245 13.25 -2.20 -15.92
C HIS A 245 12.72 -0.86 -15.41
N TRP A 246 13.57 -0.07 -14.77
CA TRP A 246 13.23 1.27 -14.29
C TRP A 246 12.88 2.21 -15.44
N GLN A 247 13.63 2.19 -16.54
CA GLN A 247 13.32 3.01 -17.71
C GLN A 247 11.92 2.72 -18.27
N ARG A 248 11.55 1.43 -18.39
CA ARG A 248 10.19 1.04 -18.82
C ARG A 248 9.13 1.47 -17.81
N TYR A 249 9.42 1.38 -16.51
CA TYR A 249 8.53 1.84 -15.46
C TYR A 249 8.23 3.35 -15.56
N ARG A 250 9.26 4.18 -15.74
CA ARG A 250 9.13 5.64 -15.88
C ARG A 250 8.32 6.06 -17.10
N GLN A 251 8.41 5.32 -18.19
CA GLN A 251 7.61 5.56 -19.40
C GLN A 251 6.13 5.28 -19.17
N LYS A 252 5.81 4.32 -18.30
CA LYS A 252 4.44 3.91 -18.00
C LYS A 252 3.77 4.80 -16.94
N TYR A 253 4.52 5.29 -15.96
CA TYR A 253 3.97 6.00 -14.80
C TYR A 253 4.43 7.46 -14.75
N PRO A 254 3.54 8.44 -15.04
CA PRO A 254 3.89 9.86 -15.09
C PRO A 254 4.58 10.40 -13.82
N TYR A 255 4.16 9.93 -12.64
CA TYR A 255 4.74 10.38 -11.37
C TYR A 255 6.22 9.98 -11.20
N ALA A 256 6.68 8.94 -11.88
CA ALA A 256 8.08 8.49 -11.84
C ALA A 256 8.91 9.07 -13.00
N GLN A 257 8.30 9.78 -13.94
CA GLN A 257 8.92 10.17 -15.21
C GLN A 257 10.22 10.95 -15.02
N GLN A 258 10.29 11.83 -14.01
CA GLN A 258 11.44 12.68 -13.73
C GLN A 258 12.49 12.06 -12.80
N VAL A 259 12.24 10.86 -12.26
CA VAL A 259 13.13 10.23 -11.27
C VAL A 259 14.09 9.27 -11.98
N SER A 260 15.40 9.52 -11.91
CA SER A 260 16.42 8.67 -12.56
C SER A 260 16.63 7.35 -11.83
N TRP A 261 17.31 6.38 -12.47
CA TRP A 261 17.67 5.11 -11.81
C TRP A 261 18.60 5.36 -10.62
N GLU A 262 19.62 6.20 -10.85
CA GLU A 262 20.57 6.65 -9.84
C GLU A 262 19.86 7.29 -8.62
N THR A 263 18.83 8.10 -8.86
CA THR A 263 18.07 8.72 -7.76
C THR A 263 17.41 7.68 -6.86
N VAL A 264 16.74 6.67 -7.44
CA VAL A 264 16.07 5.66 -6.62
C VAL A 264 17.04 4.67 -5.98
N THR A 265 18.12 4.28 -6.66
CA THR A 265 19.14 3.41 -6.06
C THR A 265 19.91 4.11 -4.97
N ASN A 266 20.23 5.40 -5.13
CA ASN A 266 20.87 6.19 -4.08
C ASN A 266 19.98 6.32 -2.84
N ALA A 267 18.67 6.45 -3.01
CA ALA A 267 17.73 6.45 -1.87
C ALA A 267 17.77 5.11 -1.11
N VAL A 268 17.73 3.98 -1.82
CA VAL A 268 17.85 2.63 -1.23
C VAL A 268 19.21 2.47 -0.52
N LYS A 269 20.30 2.88 -1.16
CA LYS A 269 21.66 2.82 -0.61
C LYS A 269 21.82 3.67 0.64
N THR A 270 21.31 4.90 0.62
CA THR A 270 21.33 5.80 1.78
C THR A 270 20.56 5.19 2.95
N LEU A 271 19.41 4.57 2.68
CA LEU A 271 18.61 3.88 3.69
C LEU A 271 19.38 2.69 4.28
N ALA A 272 19.99 1.85 3.44
CA ALA A 272 20.79 0.71 3.86
C ALA A 272 22.01 1.11 4.72
N VAL A 273 22.74 2.16 4.31
CA VAL A 273 23.89 2.68 5.08
C VAL A 273 23.47 3.18 6.45
N LYS A 274 22.37 3.93 6.56
CA LYS A 274 21.86 4.42 7.85
C LYS A 274 21.52 3.29 8.82
N ILE A 275 21.03 2.17 8.30
CA ILE A 275 20.68 1.01 9.11
C ILE A 275 21.93 0.31 9.65
N GLN A 276 23.01 0.22 8.85
CA GLN A 276 24.29 -0.38 9.25
C GLN A 276 25.15 0.51 10.16
N ALA A 277 25.21 1.82 9.91
CA ALA A 277 26.17 2.72 10.57
C ALA A 277 26.00 2.88 12.10
N VAL A 278 24.87 2.45 12.67
CA VAL A 278 24.63 2.49 14.12
C VAL A 278 25.03 1.17 14.79
N HIS A 279 25.34 0.12 14.01
CA HIS A 279 25.85 -1.15 14.53
C HIS A 279 27.33 -1.08 14.93
N ASP A 280 28.07 -0.09 14.42
CA ASP A 280 29.49 0.17 14.74
C ASP A 280 29.69 1.09 15.96
N LEU A 281 28.60 1.55 16.58
CA LEU A 281 28.60 2.43 17.77
C LEU A 281 28.01 1.76 19.02
N SER A 282 27.68 0.47 18.96
CA SER A 282 27.20 -0.37 20.06
C SER A 282 28.13 -1.53 20.31
#